data_AF-A0A0F5FXD9-F1
#
_entry.id   AF-A0A0F5FXD9-F1
#
_cell.length_a   1.000
_cell.length_b   1.000
_cell.length_c   1.000
_cell.angle_alpha   90.00
_cell.angle_beta   90.00
_cell.angle_gamma   90.00
#
_symmetry.space_group_name_H-M   'P 1'
#
loop_
_entity.id
_entity.type
_entity.pdbx_description
1 polymer ?
#
loop_
_entity_poly.entity_id
_entity_poly.type
_entity_poly.pdbx_seq_one_letter_code
_entity_poly.pdbx_strand_id
1 'polypeptide(L)' 'MNTVYKGFDITLTAGEAWIATITRIATGKSFSKRPETPLEEGADAALTRAKNLVDAFLALNGR' A
#
# COMPACT_ATOMS: atom_id res chain seq x y z
N MET A 1 9.26 -4.63 -4.79
CA MET A 1 9.26 -5.23 -3.44
C MET A 1 7.83 -5.64 -3.10
N ASN A 2 7.62 -6.75 -2.41
CA ASN A 2 6.29 -7.14 -1.92
C ASN A 2 6.34 -7.32 -0.40
N THR A 3 5.31 -6.87 0.31
CA THR A 3 5.16 -7.11 1.75
C THR A 3 3.71 -7.37 2.12
N VAL A 4 3.50 -8.20 3.14
CA VAL A 4 2.18 -8.44 3.71
C VAL A 4 2.01 -7.61 4.98
N TYR A 5 0.88 -6.90 5.09
CA TYR A 5 0.55 -6.07 6.24
C TYR A 5 -0.93 -6.24 6.62
N LYS A 6 -1.21 -6.73 7.83
CA LYS A 6 -2.57 -6.84 8.41
C LYS A 6 -3.63 -7.51 7.49
N GLY A 7 -3.23 -8.54 6.74
CA GLY A 7 -4.13 -9.25 5.81
C GLY A 7 -4.22 -8.62 4.41
N PHE A 8 -3.33 -7.68 4.10
CA PHE A 8 -3.20 -7.05 2.79
C PHE A 8 -1.83 -7.33 2.19
N ASP A 9 -1.81 -7.59 0.89
CA ASP A 9 -0.62 -7.60 0.07
C ASP A 9 -0.31 -6.15 -0.37
N ILE A 10 0.93 -5.71 -0.18
CA ILE A 10 1.43 -4.42 -0.64
C ILE A 10 2.60 -4.67 -1.57
N THR A 11 2.39 -4.41 -2.86
CA THR A 11 3.43 -4.52 -3.89
C THR A 11 3.92 -3.14 -4.31
N LEU A 12 5.21 -2.88 -4.12
CA LEU A 12 5.92 -1.67 -4.55
C LEU A 12 6.61 -1.89 -5.90
N THR A 13 6.30 -1.02 -6.85
CA THR A 13 6.91 -0.95 -8.18
C THR A 13 7.62 0.38 -8.34
N ALA A 14 8.87 0.34 -8.81
CA ALA A 14 9.63 1.53 -9.20
C ALA A 14 9.29 1.92 -10.64
N GLY A 15 9.08 3.21 -10.89
CA GLY A 15 8.95 3.82 -12.22
C GLY A 15 9.47 5.25 -12.16
N GLU A 16 8.71 6.22 -12.67
CA GLU A 16 8.97 7.66 -12.41
C GLU A 16 8.71 8.05 -10.94
N ALA A 17 7.91 7.24 -10.25
CA ALA A 17 7.60 7.33 -8.83
C ALA A 17 7.58 5.92 -8.23
N TRP A 18 7.65 5.84 -6.90
CA TRP A 18 7.29 4.62 -6.19
C TRP A 18 5.78 4.48 -6.14
N ILE A 19 5.32 3.35 -6.62
CA ILE A 19 3.91 3.03 -6.72
C ILE A 19 3.63 1.82 -5.82
N ALA A 20 2.78 1.98 -4.80
CA ALA A 20 2.29 0.85 -4.01
C ALA A 20 0.93 0.36 -4.51
N THR A 21 0.77 -0.95 -4.70
CA THR A 21 -0.53 -1.58 -4.95
C THR A 21 -0.95 -2.32 -3.70
N ILE A 22 -2.13 -2.02 -3.18
CA ILE A 22 -2.65 -2.60 -1.93
C ILE A 22 -3.84 -3.50 -2.28
N THR A 23 -3.75 -4.78 -1.95
CA THR A 23 -4.77 -5.79 -2.25
C THR A 23 -5.16 -6.55 -1.00
N ARG A 24 -6.45 -6.67 -0.72
CA ARG A 24 -6.95 -7.48 0.41
C ARG A 24 -6.81 -8.96 0.08
N ILE A 25 -6.02 -9.69 0.87
CA ILE A 25 -5.70 -11.10 0.57
C ILE A 25 -6.96 -11.96 0.55
N ALA A 26 -7.87 -11.75 1.52
CA ALA A 26 -9.08 -12.54 1.65
C ALA A 26 -10.04 -12.45 0.45
N THR A 27 -10.03 -11.34 -0.29
CA THR A 27 -11.00 -11.09 -1.36
C THR A 27 -10.35 -10.86 -2.74
N GLY A 28 -9.02 -10.74 -2.79
CA GLY A 28 -8.29 -10.33 -3.99
C GLY A 28 -8.61 -8.91 -4.48
N LYS A 29 -9.41 -8.13 -3.73
CA LYS A 29 -9.84 -6.78 -4.14
C LYS A 29 -8.85 -5.73 -3.67
N SER A 30 -8.51 -4.80 -4.57
CA SER A 30 -7.74 -3.60 -4.25
C SER A 30 -8.71 -2.45 -3.96
N PHE A 31 -8.63 -1.85 -2.77
CA PHE A 31 -9.58 -0.81 -2.33
C PHE A 31 -8.95 0.59 -2.27
N SER A 32 -7.64 0.69 -2.14
CA SER A 32 -6.91 1.96 -2.24
C SER A 32 -6.29 2.08 -3.61
N LYS A 33 -6.66 3.13 -4.35
CA LYS A 33 -5.90 3.58 -5.53
C LYS A 33 -4.43 3.72 -5.13
N ARG A 34 -3.52 3.39 -6.04
CA ARG A 34 -2.08 3.29 -5.73
C ARG A 34 -1.56 4.60 -5.15
N PRO A 35 -1.02 4.63 -3.91
CA PRO A 35 -0.27 5.79 -3.46
C PRO A 35 0.97 5.96 -4.32
N GLU A 36 1.16 7.18 -4.80
CA GLU A 36 2.32 7.63 -5.54
C GLU A 36 3.23 8.37 -4.57
N THR A 37 4.52 8.07 -4.60
CA THR A 37 5.54 8.70 -3.76
C THR A 37 6.75 9.01 -4.63
N PRO A 38 7.32 10.23 -4.58
CA PRO A 38 8.51 10.58 -5.35
C PRO A 38 9.65 9.59 -5.11
N LEU A 39 10.47 9.33 -6.12
CA LEU A 39 11.64 8.44 -5.96
C LEU A 39 12.63 8.96 -4.91
N GLU A 40 12.76 10.29 -4.78
CA GLU A 40 13.63 10.96 -3.80
C GLU A 40 13.25 10.66 -2.35
N GLU A 41 11.95 10.47 -2.06
CA GLU A 41 11.49 10.04 -0.73
C GLU A 41 11.77 8.54 -0.47
N GLY A 42 12.04 7.77 -1.54
CA GLY A 42 12.44 6.37 -1.46
C GLY A 42 11.30 5.37 -1.28
N ALA A 43 11.66 4.08 -1.40
CA ALA A 43 10.71 2.97 -1.31
C ALA A 43 10.08 2.84 0.10
N ASP A 44 10.82 3.19 1.15
CA ASP A 44 10.34 3.12 2.53
C ASP A 44 9.25 4.16 2.84
N ALA A 45 9.35 5.35 2.26
CA ALA A 45 8.30 6.36 2.36
C ALA A 45 7.02 5.88 1.66
N ALA A 46 7.15 5.30 0.46
CA ALA A 46 6.03 4.72 -0.27
C ALA A 46 5.37 3.57 0.52
N LEU A 47 6.18 2.71 1.14
CA LEU A 47 5.70 1.64 2.00
C LEU A 47 4.94 2.18 3.22
N THR A 48 5.49 3.20 3.87
CA THR A 48 4.88 3.83 5.05
C THR A 48 3.54 4.46 4.71
N ARG A 49 3.45 5.18 3.58
CA ARG A 49 2.16 5.72 3.09
C ARG A 49 1.15 4.62 2.79
N ALA A 50 1.59 3.53 2.17
CA ALA A 50 0.72 2.38 1.90
C ALA A 50 0.18 1.73 3.18
N LYS A 51 1.03 1.56 4.21
CA LYS A 51 0.60 1.05 5.52
C LYS A 51 -0.40 1.98 6.21
N ASN A 52 -0.16 3.29 6.16
CA ASN A 52 -1.08 4.29 6.72
C ASN A 52 -2.47 4.24 6.05
N LEU A 53 -2.53 3.98 4.73
CA LEU A 53 -3.80 3.79 4.02
C LEU A 53 -4.54 2.52 4.48
N VAL A 54 -3.82 1.42 4.68
CA VAL A 54 -4.41 0.19 5.24
C VAL A 54 -4.95 0.45 6.64
N ASP A 55 -4.19 1.14 7.49
CA ASP A 55 -4.62 1.46 8.85
C ASP A 55 -5.85 2.36 8.88
N ALA A 56 -5.89 3.40 8.03
CA ALA A 56 -7.07 4.25 7.88
C ALA A 56 -8.29 3.45 7.40
N PHE A 57 -8.12 2.54 6.43
CA PHE A 57 -9.20 1.70 5.94
C PHE A 57 -9.76 0.77 7.02
N LEU A 58 -8.89 0.12 7.79
CA LEU A 58 -9.30 -0.74 8.90
C LEU A 58 -10.00 0.04 10.00
N ALA A 59 -9.52 1.25 10.32
CA ALA A 59 -10.16 2.14 11.29
C ALA A 59 -11.58 2.55 10.85
N LEU A 60 -11.80 2.73 9.53
CA LEU A 60 -13.10 3.13 8.98
C LEU A 60 -14.09 1.98 8.80
N ASN A 61 -13.63 0.75 8.55
CA ASN A 61 -14.50 -0.35 8.11
C ASN A 61 -14.75 -1.43 9.17
N GLY A 62 -14.07 -1.38 10.32
CA GLY A 62 -14.11 -2.48 11.28
C GLY A 62 -13.32 -3.69 10.77
N ARG A 63 -12.65 -4.35 11.71
CA ARG A 63 -11.60 -5.35 11.46
C ARG A 63 -12.08 -6.58 10.68
#